data_AF-A0A7V9R6V0-F1
#
_entry.id   AF-A0A7V9R6V0-F1
#
_cell.length_a   1.000
_cell.length_b   1.000
_cell.length_c   1.000
_cell.angle_alpha   90.00
_cell.angle_beta   90.00
_cell.angle_gamma   90.00
#
_symmetry.space_group_name_H-M   'P 1'
#
loop_
_entity.id
_entity.type
_entity.pdbx_description
1 polymer ?
#
loop_
_entity_poly.entity_id
_entity_poly.type
_entity_poly.pdbx_seq_one_letter_code
_entity_poly.pdbx_strand_id
1 'polypeptide(L)'
;MHPQTLRTYDRLGLVSPGRTGGGGRRYSLHDIEQLRQVARLTAEGLGLEGVRRVLDLENQVTTLRSRIAALQDELDAAHTALSLTPNLPVPVSTTSQLVVWRRR
;
A
#
# COMPACT_ATOMS: atom_id res chain seq x y z
N MET A 1 -11.33 -9.33 27.84
CA MET A 1 -9.89 -9.03 27.68
C MET A 1 -9.40 -8.33 28.94
N HIS A 2 -8.37 -8.88 29.60
CA HIS A 2 -7.89 -8.37 30.89
C HIS A 2 -6.88 -7.22 30.69
N PRO A 3 -6.84 -6.16 31.54
CA PRO A 3 -5.92 -5.03 31.41
C PRO A 3 -4.43 -5.39 31.36
N GLN A 4 -4.05 -6.52 31.96
CA GLN A 4 -2.67 -7.03 31.94
C GLN A 4 -2.26 -7.53 30.55
N THR A 5 -3.15 -8.21 29.83
CA THR A 5 -2.92 -8.68 28.45
C THR A 5 -2.76 -7.50 27.49
N LEU A 6 -3.56 -6.44 27.66
CA LEU A 6 -3.43 -5.21 26.88
C LEU A 6 -2.09 -4.52 27.06
N ARG A 7 -1.54 -4.56 28.29
CA ARG A 7 -0.19 -4.04 28.59
C ARG A 7 0.91 -4.90 27.96
N THR A 8 0.74 -6.22 27.94
CA THR A 8 1.69 -7.13 27.29
C THR A 8 1.74 -6.85 25.79
N TYR A 9 0.59 -6.73 25.12
CA TYR A 9 0.54 -6.48 23.68
C TYR A 9 1.10 -5.11 23.29
N ASP A 10 0.84 -4.09 24.09
CA ASP A 10 1.46 -2.78 23.94
C ASP A 10 2.99 -2.82 24.07
N ARG A 11 3.52 -3.50 25.09
CA ARG A 11 4.97 -3.62 25.28
C ARG A 11 5.66 -4.34 24.13
N LEU A 12 4.97 -5.30 23.52
CA LEU A 12 5.45 -6.05 22.36
C LEU A 12 5.32 -5.25 21.05
N GLY A 13 4.73 -4.05 21.10
CA GLY A 13 4.54 -3.20 19.93
C GLY A 13 3.45 -3.69 18.98
N LEU A 14 2.60 -4.65 19.40
CA LEU A 14 1.52 -5.17 18.58
C LEU A 14 0.40 -4.13 18.39
N VAL A 15 0.23 -3.23 19.37
CA VAL A 15 -0.75 -2.13 19.33
C VAL A 15 -0.15 -0.92 20.05
N SER A 16 -0.23 0.26 19.44
CA SER A 16 0.22 1.53 20.05
C SER A 16 -0.98 2.40 20.42
N PRO A 17 -1.44 2.39 21.68
CA PRO A 17 -2.53 3.25 22.12
C PRO A 17 -2.07 4.72 22.17
N GLY A 18 -3.00 5.62 21.84
CA GLY A 18 -2.83 7.04 22.15
C GLY A 18 -2.69 7.25 23.66
N ARG A 19 -1.82 8.17 24.08
CA ARG A 19 -1.67 8.54 25.50
C ARG A 19 -2.59 9.72 25.83
N THR A 20 -3.23 9.70 27.00
CA THR A 20 -3.94 10.88 27.53
C THR A 20 -2.99 11.73 28.38
N GLY A 21 -3.34 13.01 28.56
CA GLY A 21 -2.58 13.94 29.42
C GLY A 21 -2.40 13.47 30.87
N GLY A 22 -3.26 12.55 31.35
CA GLY A 22 -3.16 11.91 32.67
C GLY A 22 -2.40 10.57 32.68
N GLY A 23 -1.70 10.20 31.60
CA GLY A 23 -0.93 8.95 31.53
C GLY A 23 -1.75 7.69 31.24
N GLY A 24 -3.05 7.83 30.99
CA GLY A 24 -3.94 6.74 30.58
C GLY A 24 -3.72 6.33 29.12
N ARG A 25 -4.12 5.11 28.78
CA ARG A 25 -4.08 4.56 27.41
C ARG A 25 -5.47 4.71 26.79
N ARG A 26 -5.56 5.36 25.63
CA ARG A 26 -6.75 5.40 24.79
C ARG A 26 -6.53 4.52 23.58
N TYR A 27 -7.36 3.50 23.48
CA TYR A 27 -7.43 2.65 22.30
C TYR A 27 -8.46 3.27 21.35
N SER A 28 -8.05 3.50 20.11
CA SER A 28 -8.95 3.82 19.00
C SER A 28 -9.74 2.57 18.59
N LEU A 29 -10.74 2.75 17.72
CA LEU A 29 -11.47 1.62 17.14
C LEU A 29 -10.54 0.69 16.34
N HIS A 30 -9.55 1.25 15.65
CA HIS A 30 -8.54 0.47 14.93
C HIS A 30 -7.72 -0.37 15.91
N ASP A 31 -7.26 0.23 17.01
CA ASP A 31 -6.51 -0.50 18.04
C ASP A 31 -7.31 -1.65 18.64
N ILE A 32 -8.62 -1.46 18.85
CA ILE A 32 -9.51 -2.52 19.35
C ILE A 32 -9.61 -3.68 18.36
N GLU A 33 -9.70 -3.40 17.07
CA GLU A 33 -9.77 -4.46 16.06
C GLU A 33 -8.45 -5.23 15.97
N GLN A 34 -7.32 -4.53 16.01
CA GLN A 34 -6.00 -5.16 16.08
C GLN A 34 -5.86 -6.07 17.32
N LEU A 35 -6.33 -5.61 18.49
CA LEU A 35 -6.34 -6.43 19.71
C LEU A 35 -7.20 -7.71 19.57
N ARG A 36 -8.33 -7.63 18.86
CA ARG A 36 -9.18 -8.80 18.59
C ARG A 36 -8.50 -9.78 17.64
N GLN A 37 -7.81 -9.27 16.62
CA GLN A 37 -7.07 -10.10 15.68
C GLN A 37 -5.89 -10.80 16.37
N VAL A 38 -5.12 -10.07 17.17
CA VAL A 38 -4.05 -10.65 18.00
C VAL A 38 -4.62 -11.75 18.90
N ALA A 39 -5.71 -11.47 19.62
CA ALA A 39 -6.34 -12.46 20.49
C ALA A 39 -6.80 -13.72 19.75
N ARG A 40 -7.36 -13.58 18.55
CA ARG A 40 -7.77 -14.69 17.69
C ARG A 40 -6.58 -15.54 17.27
N LEU A 41 -5.55 -14.92 16.73
CA LEU A 41 -4.34 -15.61 16.28
C LEU A 41 -3.63 -16.33 17.44
N THR A 42 -3.57 -15.70 18.63
CA THR A 42 -3.04 -16.39 19.82
C THR A 42 -3.88 -17.57 20.27
N ALA A 43 -5.21 -17.52 20.10
CA ALA A 43 -6.11 -18.63 20.44
C ALA A 43 -5.94 -19.81 19.46
N GLU A 44 -5.52 -19.55 18.23
CA GLU A 44 -5.17 -20.55 17.22
C GLU A 44 -3.80 -21.21 17.46
N GLY A 45 -3.09 -20.81 18.53
CA GLY A 45 -1.81 -21.41 18.93
C GLY A 45 -0.56 -20.69 18.38
N LEU A 46 -0.73 -19.56 17.70
CA LEU A 46 0.41 -18.74 17.26
C LEU A 46 1.03 -18.02 18.46
N GLY A 47 2.35 -18.15 18.60
CA GLY A 47 3.13 -17.33 19.54
C GLY A 47 3.07 -15.85 19.16
N LEU A 48 3.32 -14.97 20.13
CA LEU A 48 3.21 -13.51 19.95
C LEU A 48 4.15 -12.96 18.86
N GLU A 49 5.32 -13.56 18.67
CA GLU A 49 6.23 -13.25 17.55
C GLU A 49 5.63 -13.63 16.18
N GLY A 50 4.92 -14.77 16.12
CA GLY A 50 4.20 -15.18 14.93
C GLY A 50 3.08 -14.19 14.59
N VAL A 51 2.32 -13.76 15.61
CA VAL A 51 1.27 -12.75 15.45
C VAL A 51 1.85 -11.43 14.93
N ARG A 52 2.97 -10.96 15.50
CA ARG A 52 3.66 -9.76 15.01
C ARG A 52 4.02 -9.90 13.52
N ARG A 53 4.59 -11.03 13.13
CA ARG A 53 5.00 -11.27 11.74
C ARG A 53 3.82 -11.29 10.79
N VAL A 54 2.68 -11.86 11.20
CA VAL A 54 1.44 -11.87 10.40
C VAL A 54 0.95 -10.44 10.18
N LEU A 55 0.85 -9.63 11.24
CA LEU A 55 0.40 -8.24 11.12
C LEU A 55 1.35 -7.41 10.23
N ASP A 56 2.66 -7.58 10.37
CA ASP A 56 3.65 -6.91 9.52
C ASP A 56 3.50 -7.32 8.04
N LEU A 57 3.20 -8.59 7.77
CA LEU A 57 2.97 -9.09 6.41
C LEU A 57 1.66 -8.57 5.83
N GLU A 58 0.59 -8.50 6.62
CA GLU A 58 -0.70 -7.93 6.18
C GLU A 58 -0.57 -6.45 5.83
N ASN A 59 0.17 -5.69 6.62
CA ASN A 59 0.49 -4.28 6.34
C ASN A 59 1.29 -4.14 5.05
N GLN A 60 2.28 -5.01 4.81
CA GLN A 60 3.05 -5.04 3.56
C GLN A 60 2.16 -5.38 2.37
N VAL A 61 1.30 -6.40 2.48
CA VAL A 61 0.35 -6.79 1.43
C VAL A 61 -0.59 -5.63 1.10
N THR A 62 -1.11 -4.94 2.11
CA THR A 62 -1.98 -3.78 1.93
C THR A 62 -1.26 -2.66 1.18
N THR A 63 -0.04 -2.32 1.61
CA THR A 63 0.80 -1.30 0.96
C THR A 63 1.11 -1.65 -0.49
N LEU A 64 1.49 -2.90 -0.75
CA LEU A 64 1.80 -3.38 -2.09
C LEU A 64 0.57 -3.36 -2.99
N ARG A 65 -0.60 -3.77 -2.49
CA ARG A 65 -1.87 -3.70 -3.23
C ARG A 65 -2.22 -2.26 -3.59
N SER A 66 -2.09 -1.31 -2.66
CA SER A 66 -2.31 0.12 -2.94
C SER A 66 -1.36 0.64 -4.01
N ARG A 67 -0.08 0.22 -3.97
CA ARG A 67 0.90 0.61 -4.98
C ARG A 67 0.60 0.02 -6.36
N ILE A 68 0.18 -1.24 -6.41
CA ILE A 68 -0.24 -1.89 -7.67
C ILE A 68 -1.44 -1.14 -8.27
N ALA A 69 -2.45 -0.83 -7.46
CA ALA A 69 -3.62 -0.07 -7.93
C ALA A 69 -3.22 1.30 -8.51
N ALA A 70 -2.37 2.06 -7.81
CA ALA A 70 -1.90 3.35 -8.29
C ALA A 70 -1.11 3.27 -9.61
N LEU A 71 -0.29 2.23 -9.79
CA LEU A 71 0.45 2.00 -11.03
C LEU A 71 -0.45 1.55 -12.18
N GLN A 72 -1.50 0.79 -11.89
CA GLN A 72 -2.52 0.41 -12.88
C GLN A 72 -3.28 1.64 -13.37
N ASP A 73 -3.68 2.53 -12.46
CA ASP A 73 -4.35 3.79 -12.81
C ASP A 73 -3.45 4.66 -13.71
N GLU A 74 -2.14 4.72 -13.44
CA GLU A 74 -1.17 5.47 -14.25
C GLU A 74 -0.99 4.86 -15.66
N LEU A 75 -0.90 3.53 -15.76
CA LEU A 75 -0.83 2.83 -17.04
C LEU A 75 -2.10 3.02 -17.87
N ASP A 76 -3.27 2.95 -17.25
CA ASP A 76 -4.55 3.15 -17.94
C ASP A 76 -4.70 4.59 -18.43
N ALA A 77 -4.26 5.57 -17.64
CA ALA A 77 -4.21 6.97 -18.07
C ALA A 77 -3.27 7.17 -19.28
N ALA A 78 -2.08 6.55 -19.26
CA ALA A 78 -1.13 6.62 -20.37
C ALA A 78 -1.67 5.95 -21.65
N HIS A 79 -2.27 4.77 -21.54
CA HIS A 79 -2.92 4.10 -22.68
C HIS A 79 -4.09 4.91 -23.25
N THR A 80 -4.87 5.56 -22.38
CA THR A 80 -5.96 6.44 -22.81
C THR A 80 -5.41 7.65 -23.56
N ALA A 81 -4.37 8.30 -23.06
CA ALA A 81 -3.73 9.43 -23.72
C ALA A 81 -3.20 9.06 -25.13
N LEU A 82 -2.56 7.90 -25.26
CA LEU A 82 -2.03 7.41 -26.55
C LEU A 82 -3.15 7.06 -27.54
N SER A 83 -4.23 6.41 -27.07
CA SER A 83 -5.34 5.99 -27.94
C SER A 83 -6.19 7.16 -28.45
N LEU A 84 -6.24 8.28 -27.73
CA LEU A 84 -6.88 9.53 -28.17
C LEU A 84 -6.06 10.30 -29.23
N THR A 85 -4.83 9.88 -29.52
CA THR A 85 -3.96 10.47 -30.55
C THR A 85 -3.62 9.47 -31.66
N PRO A 86 -4.59 9.06 -32.51
CA PRO A 86 -4.36 8.02 -33.51
C PRO A 86 -3.39 8.40 -34.65
N ASN A 87 -2.95 9.67 -34.78
CA ASN A 87 -2.19 10.16 -35.93
C ASN A 87 -1.02 11.11 -35.58
N LEU A 88 -0.32 10.93 -34.45
CA LEU A 88 0.92 11.70 -34.28
C LEU A 88 1.98 11.19 -35.26
N PRO A 89 2.55 12.05 -36.12
CA PRO A 89 3.68 11.67 -36.95
C PRO A 89 4.86 11.38 -36.02
N VAL A 90 5.32 10.12 -36.01
CA VAL A 90 6.55 9.73 -35.32
C VAL A 90 7.70 10.50 -35.97
N PRO A 91 8.49 11.31 -35.24
CA PRO A 91 9.68 11.92 -35.79
C PRO A 91 10.71 10.81 -36.02
N VAL A 92 10.71 10.23 -37.22
CA VAL A 92 11.89 9.51 -37.70
C VAL A 92 12.98 10.56 -37.85
N SER A 93 14.06 10.41 -37.07
CA SER A 93 15.29 11.18 -37.26
C SER A 93 15.87 10.81 -38.62
N THR A 94 15.38 11.46 -39.68
CA THR A 94 15.90 11.31 -41.02
C THR A 94 17.25 12.00 -41.07
N THR A 95 18.32 11.21 -40.92
CA THR A 95 19.55 11.47 -41.68
C THR A 95 19.13 11.57 -43.14
N SER A 96 19.08 12.81 -43.63
CA SER A 96 19.19 13.26 -45.01
C SER A 96 18.75 12.27 -46.10
N GLN A 97 17.69 12.61 -46.85
CA GLN A 97 17.83 12.68 -48.30
C GLN A 97 16.73 13.54 -48.95
N LEU A 98 17.21 14.46 -49.80
CA LEU A 98 16.50 15.48 -50.54
C LEU A 98 15.41 14.93 -51.46
N VAL A 99 14.28 15.65 -51.56
CA VAL A 99 13.36 15.58 -52.69
C VAL A 99 13.51 16.85 -53.53
N VAL A 100 14.09 16.73 -54.73
CA VAL A 100 14.02 17.76 -55.76
C VAL A 100 12.80 17.47 -56.62
N TRP A 101 11.87 18.42 -56.68
CA TRP A 101 10.73 18.38 -57.60
C TRP A 101 10.93 19.43 -58.68
N ARG A 102 10.83 19.05 -59.97
CA ARG A 102 10.54 20.00 -61.06
C ARG A 102 9.70 19.32 -62.15
N ARG A 103 8.73 20.09 -62.65
CA ARG A 103 7.58 19.65 -63.46
C ARG A 103 7.81 19.95 -64.95
N ARG A 104 7.41 18.96 -65.77
CA ARG A 104 7.15 18.90 -67.22
C ARG A 104 8.34 19.04 -68.16
#